data_AF-A0A291GXH4-F1
#
_entry.id   AF-A0A291GXH4-F1
#
_cell.length_a   1.000
_cell.length_b   1.000
_cell.length_c   1.000
_cell.angle_alpha   90.00
_cell.angle_beta   90.00
_cell.angle_gamma   90.00
#
_symmetry.space_group_name_H-M   'P 1'
#
loop_
_entity.id
_entity.type
_entity.pdbx_description
1 polymer ?
#
loop_
_entity_poly.entity_id
_entity_poly.type
_entity_poly.pdbx_seq_one_letter_code
_entity_poly.pdbx_strand_id
1 'polypeptide(L)'
;MTSIMRRTVRGAATGLGALALVAGTAACGGLIPGGDDEQDTGGTSSEEDDKGGDDTESGKDEESTEETDAEESEAEDAGEGAQEEAADGAEDEGSAAGEGASDEGADEAASSEPLSEEDLTAVGDVYYEFMQAAVAKDGEAACSLITNPMTNEPLSGAALSGCAEGFEGEAENGEIDPEMAEMLDRSMIEGVDNGDGTAGATLMGSDAGVTMIKASDGKWYIDGSKV
;
A
#
# COMPACT_ATOMS: atom_id res chain seq x y z
N MET A 1 -9.22 25.46 -27.40
CA MET A 1 -10.45 24.79 -26.96
C MET A 1 -10.52 23.44 -27.65
N THR A 2 -9.85 22.45 -27.09
CA THR A 2 -9.82 21.07 -27.58
C THR A 2 -10.53 20.25 -26.52
N SER A 3 -11.76 19.85 -26.85
CA SER A 3 -12.65 19.09 -25.97
C SER A 3 -12.27 17.62 -26.06
N ILE A 4 -11.71 17.07 -24.98
CA ILE A 4 -11.37 15.65 -24.86
C ILE A 4 -12.60 14.95 -24.27
N MET A 5 -13.36 14.27 -25.13
CA MET A 5 -14.49 13.42 -24.71
C MET A 5 -13.94 12.07 -24.21
N ARG A 6 -14.03 11.85 -22.89
CA ARG A 6 -13.74 10.55 -22.27
C ARG A 6 -14.83 9.55 -22.71
N ARG A 7 -14.45 8.50 -23.46
CA ARG A 7 -15.32 7.37 -23.81
C ARG A 7 -15.42 6.41 -22.62
N THR A 8 -16.53 6.48 -21.90
CA THR A 8 -16.96 5.47 -20.93
C THR A 8 -17.51 4.25 -21.67
N VAL A 9 -16.77 3.13 -21.64
CA VAL A 9 -17.31 1.82 -22.02
C VAL A 9 -17.52 1.02 -20.73
N ARG A 10 -18.74 1.07 -20.20
CA ARG A 10 -19.20 0.18 -19.12
C ARG A 10 -19.64 -1.14 -19.75
N GLY A 11 -18.80 -2.16 -19.65
CA GLY A 11 -19.16 -3.54 -19.96
C GLY A 11 -19.84 -4.17 -18.75
N ALA A 12 -21.16 -4.33 -18.79
CA ALA A 12 -21.92 -5.08 -17.80
C ALA A 12 -21.79 -6.58 -18.08
N ALA A 13 -21.02 -7.30 -17.27
CA ALA A 13 -21.02 -8.76 -17.24
C ALA A 13 -21.83 -9.24 -16.03
N THR A 14 -23.14 -9.43 -16.22
CA THR A 14 -24.02 -10.05 -15.22
C THR A 14 -23.77 -11.56 -15.17
N GLY A 15 -22.91 -12.00 -14.24
CA GLY A 15 -22.70 -13.40 -13.90
C GLY A 15 -23.46 -13.78 -12.62
N LEU A 16 -24.61 -14.44 -12.76
CA LEU A 16 -25.34 -15.07 -11.65
C LEU A 16 -24.56 -16.31 -11.17
N GLY A 17 -23.81 -16.16 -10.07
CA GLY A 17 -23.15 -17.25 -9.35
C GLY A 17 -23.70 -17.41 -7.95
N ALA A 18 -24.56 -18.41 -7.74
CA ALA A 18 -25.07 -18.81 -6.44
C ALA A 18 -24.13 -19.79 -5.72
N LEU A 19 -24.30 -19.89 -4.38
CA LEU A 19 -23.76 -20.88 -3.41
C LEU A 19 -22.42 -20.48 -2.75
N ALA A 20 -22.18 -20.62 -1.44
CA ALA A 20 -22.95 -21.12 -0.30
C ALA A 20 -22.34 -20.56 1.00
N LEU A 21 -23.19 -20.24 1.99
CA LEU A 21 -22.78 -19.89 3.36
C LEU A 21 -22.19 -21.13 4.05
N VAL A 22 -20.91 -21.08 4.42
CA VAL A 22 -20.31 -21.99 5.41
C VAL A 22 -19.97 -21.17 6.65
N ALA A 23 -20.84 -21.28 7.65
CA ALA A 23 -20.52 -20.88 9.01
C ALA A 23 -19.53 -21.89 9.60
N GLY A 24 -18.30 -21.45 9.85
CA GLY A 24 -17.25 -22.25 10.48
C GLY A 24 -16.79 -21.60 11.78
N THR A 25 -17.52 -21.83 12.86
CA THR A 25 -17.02 -21.60 14.23
C THR A 25 -16.11 -22.75 14.64
N ALA A 26 -14.80 -22.52 14.65
CA ALA A 26 -13.82 -23.36 15.33
C ALA A 26 -12.80 -22.42 15.97
N ALA A 27 -12.91 -22.17 17.27
CA ALA A 27 -12.16 -22.92 18.27
C ALA A 27 -10.66 -22.59 18.27
N CYS A 28 -10.29 -21.46 18.87
CA CYS A 28 -9.06 -21.36 19.65
C CYS A 28 -9.47 -20.88 21.05
N GLY A 29 -9.24 -21.75 22.06
CA GLY A 29 -9.59 -21.49 23.46
C GLY A 29 -8.91 -20.22 23.97
N GLY A 30 -9.50 -19.46 24.89
CA GLY A 30 -10.21 -19.92 26.07
C GLY A 30 -9.35 -19.62 27.27
N LEU A 31 -9.57 -18.45 27.89
CA LEU A 31 -9.30 -18.14 29.31
C LEU A 31 -9.80 -16.71 29.61
N ILE A 32 -11.13 -16.53 29.63
CA ILE A 32 -11.76 -15.51 30.46
C ILE A 32 -12.97 -16.16 31.13
N PRO A 33 -12.90 -16.48 32.44
CA PRO A 33 -14.08 -16.45 33.30
C PRO A 33 -14.18 -15.04 33.90
N GLY A 34 -15.29 -14.36 33.61
CA GLY A 34 -15.71 -13.19 34.38
C GLY A 34 -16.32 -13.61 35.72
N GLY A 35 -16.62 -12.61 36.54
CA GLY A 35 -17.56 -12.73 37.66
C GLY A 35 -16.94 -12.52 39.04
N ASP A 36 -17.04 -11.26 39.47
CA ASP A 36 -17.22 -10.72 40.83
C ASP A 36 -17.23 -11.70 42.02
N ASP A 37 -16.38 -11.45 43.03
CA ASP A 37 -16.76 -11.49 44.46
C ASP A 37 -15.60 -11.02 45.36
N GLU A 38 -16.00 -10.32 46.43
CA GLU A 38 -15.17 -9.70 47.47
C GLU A 38 -14.31 -10.70 48.29
N GLN A 39 -13.08 -10.28 48.62
CA GLN A 39 -12.30 -10.58 49.85
C GLN A 39 -10.95 -9.86 49.73
N ASP A 40 -10.76 -8.70 50.35
CA ASP A 40 -10.20 -8.56 51.72
C ASP A 40 -9.24 -9.69 52.11
N THR A 41 -7.93 -9.42 52.11
CA THR A 41 -7.03 -9.65 53.26
C THR A 41 -5.57 -9.33 52.90
N GLY A 42 -4.95 -8.51 53.75
CA GLY A 42 -3.61 -8.80 54.30
C GLY A 42 -2.39 -8.52 53.41
N GLY A 43 -1.64 -7.47 53.76
CA GLY A 43 -0.35 -7.15 53.14
C GLY A 43 0.86 -7.92 53.69
N THR A 44 2.02 -7.57 53.12
CA THR A 44 3.42 -7.64 53.65
C THR A 44 4.31 -7.32 52.44
N SER A 45 5.04 -6.20 52.37
CA SER A 45 6.32 -5.84 53.02
C SER A 45 7.50 -6.79 52.75
N SER A 46 8.64 -6.14 52.48
CA SER A 46 10.07 -6.58 52.43
C SER A 46 10.64 -6.92 51.03
N GLU A 47 11.53 -6.08 50.48
CA GLU A 47 13.01 -5.93 50.71
C GLU A 47 13.80 -6.95 49.86
N GLU A 48 14.55 -6.51 48.83
CA GLU A 48 16.02 -6.25 48.78
C GLU A 48 16.88 -7.47 48.38
N ASP A 49 18.06 -7.16 47.80
CA ASP A 49 19.15 -8.01 47.25
C ASP A 49 18.87 -8.74 45.92
N ASP A 50 19.77 -8.83 44.94
CA ASP A 50 21.19 -9.16 45.07
C ASP A 50 22.06 -8.70 43.86
N LYS A 51 23.36 -8.71 44.14
CA LYS A 51 24.52 -8.07 43.51
C LYS A 51 25.05 -8.69 42.20
N GLY A 52 25.89 -7.89 41.53
CA GLY A 52 27.14 -8.31 40.86
C GLY A 52 26.95 -8.88 39.45
N GLY A 53 27.58 -8.39 38.38
CA GLY A 53 28.95 -7.94 38.23
C GLY A 53 29.72 -9.03 37.48
N ASP A 54 30.16 -8.77 36.24
CA ASP A 54 31.44 -9.28 35.71
C ASP A 54 31.81 -8.57 34.40
N ASP A 55 33.00 -7.98 34.42
CA ASP A 55 33.83 -7.56 33.31
C ASP A 55 33.99 -8.65 32.23
N THR A 56 33.95 -8.28 30.95
CA THR A 56 34.81 -8.93 29.94
C THR A 56 35.19 -7.94 28.85
N GLU A 57 36.35 -7.31 29.04
CA GLU A 57 37.20 -6.84 27.94
C GLU A 57 37.95 -8.03 27.31
N SER A 58 37.78 -8.22 26.01
CA SER A 58 38.74 -8.82 25.05
C SER A 58 38.06 -8.72 23.68
N GLY A 59 38.55 -7.98 22.68
CA GLY A 59 39.93 -7.75 22.31
C GLY A 59 40.18 -8.49 20.99
N LYS A 60 40.62 -7.72 19.99
CA LYS A 60 41.50 -8.11 18.87
C LYS A 60 40.86 -8.24 17.47
N ASP A 61 41.25 -7.26 16.65
CA ASP A 61 41.59 -7.27 15.23
C ASP A 61 41.53 -8.62 14.50
N GLU A 62 40.85 -8.66 13.34
CA GLU A 62 41.43 -9.19 12.10
C GLU A 62 41.02 -8.34 10.89
N GLU A 63 42.07 -7.85 10.24
CA GLU A 63 42.16 -7.23 8.92
C GLU A 63 41.59 -8.17 7.84
N SER A 64 40.70 -7.67 6.97
CA SER A 64 40.30 -8.37 5.74
C SER A 64 40.42 -7.43 4.55
N THR A 65 41.64 -7.39 4.02
CA THR A 65 42.04 -6.89 2.71
C THR A 65 41.73 -7.96 1.66
N GLU A 66 40.73 -7.74 0.81
CA GLU A 66 40.77 -8.25 -0.56
C GLU A 66 40.25 -7.17 -1.52
N GLU A 67 41.21 -6.60 -2.25
CA GLU A 67 40.97 -5.91 -3.50
C GLU A 67 40.60 -6.96 -4.55
N THR A 68 39.61 -6.68 -5.39
CA THR A 68 39.54 -7.35 -6.69
C THR A 68 39.24 -6.34 -7.77
N ASP A 69 40.18 -6.37 -8.71
CA ASP A 69 40.46 -5.45 -9.79
C ASP A 69 39.45 -5.58 -10.92
N ALA A 70 39.33 -4.48 -11.66
CA ALA A 70 38.49 -4.27 -12.82
C ALA A 70 38.82 -5.21 -13.99
N GLU A 71 37.82 -5.55 -14.81
CA GLU A 71 38.02 -5.82 -16.24
C GLU A 71 36.81 -5.29 -17.06
N GLU A 72 37.19 -4.77 -18.22
CA GLU A 72 36.53 -4.06 -19.35
C GLU A 72 35.10 -4.51 -19.76
N SER A 73 34.16 -3.60 -20.06
CA SER A 73 33.99 -2.83 -21.31
C SER A 73 34.01 -3.65 -22.61
N GLU A 74 32.84 -4.06 -23.12
CA GLU A 74 32.60 -4.19 -24.57
C GLU A 74 31.18 -3.73 -24.92
N ALA A 75 31.10 -2.84 -25.90
CA ALA A 75 29.91 -2.26 -26.48
C ALA A 75 29.72 -2.80 -27.91
N GLU A 76 28.53 -3.30 -28.23
CA GLU A 76 28.07 -3.63 -29.59
C GLU A 76 26.56 -3.31 -29.60
N ASP A 77 26.09 -2.15 -30.06
CA ASP A 77 25.75 -1.78 -31.44
C ASP A 77 25.15 -2.90 -32.32
N ALA A 78 23.86 -2.76 -32.66
CA ALA A 78 23.22 -3.05 -33.95
C ALA A 78 21.78 -3.57 -33.79
N GLY A 79 20.79 -2.91 -34.41
CA GLY A 79 19.44 -3.48 -34.46
C GLY A 79 18.32 -2.63 -35.04
N GLU A 80 18.49 -2.20 -36.29
CA GLU A 80 17.55 -1.48 -37.14
C GLU A 80 16.25 -2.27 -37.46
N GLY A 81 15.11 -1.57 -37.56
CA GLY A 81 13.87 -2.04 -38.24
C GLY A 81 12.62 -1.95 -37.36
N ALA A 82 11.43 -1.55 -37.82
CA ALA A 82 10.94 -1.15 -39.12
C ALA A 82 9.58 -0.42 -38.93
N GLN A 83 9.26 0.47 -39.87
CA GLN A 83 7.95 1.10 -40.05
C GLN A 83 6.84 0.06 -40.29
N GLU A 84 5.63 0.29 -39.77
CA GLU A 84 4.39 0.07 -40.52
C GLU A 84 3.34 1.14 -40.20
N GLU A 85 2.78 1.67 -41.27
CA GLU A 85 1.72 2.67 -41.40
C GLU A 85 0.32 2.01 -41.46
N ALA A 86 -0.71 2.87 -41.49
CA ALA A 86 -2.11 2.65 -41.89
C ALA A 86 -3.09 2.36 -40.73
N ALA A 87 -3.94 3.31 -40.32
CA ALA A 87 -5.13 3.84 -41.01
C ALA A 87 -6.25 2.81 -41.15
N ASP A 88 -7.32 2.96 -40.36
CA ASP A 88 -8.67 2.63 -40.82
C ASP A 88 -9.71 3.44 -40.03
N GLY A 89 -10.52 4.19 -40.76
CA GLY A 89 -11.67 4.91 -40.26
C GLY A 89 -12.95 4.13 -40.51
N ALA A 90 -13.89 4.21 -39.58
CA ALA A 90 -15.27 3.85 -39.84
C ALA A 90 -16.19 4.82 -39.07
N GLU A 91 -16.90 5.61 -39.85
CA GLU A 91 -18.07 6.38 -39.46
C GLU A 91 -19.25 5.41 -39.26
N ASP A 92 -20.02 5.57 -38.19
CA ASP A 92 -21.37 4.99 -38.10
C ASP A 92 -22.31 5.98 -37.40
N GLU A 93 -23.17 6.58 -38.22
CA GLU A 93 -24.32 7.38 -37.79
C GLU A 93 -25.55 6.47 -37.67
N GLY A 94 -26.15 6.39 -36.48
CA GLY A 94 -27.23 5.44 -36.22
C GLY A 94 -28.14 5.77 -35.04
N SER A 95 -28.92 6.84 -35.19
CA SER A 95 -30.27 7.09 -34.63
C SER A 95 -30.95 6.00 -33.77
N ALA A 96 -31.47 6.37 -32.59
CA ALA A 96 -32.92 6.30 -32.27
C ALA A 96 -33.22 6.59 -30.79
N ALA A 97 -34.30 7.35 -30.59
CA ALA A 97 -34.92 7.68 -29.31
C ALA A 97 -35.50 6.45 -28.58
N GLY A 98 -35.51 6.52 -27.25
CA GLY A 98 -36.21 5.58 -26.38
C GLY A 98 -36.49 6.20 -25.02
N GLU A 99 -37.69 6.76 -24.87
CA GLU A 99 -38.26 7.22 -23.60
C GLU A 99 -38.59 6.03 -22.68
N GLY A 100 -38.33 6.22 -21.38
CA GLY A 100 -39.13 5.63 -20.30
C GLY A 100 -38.75 4.22 -19.85
N ALA A 101 -38.38 4.09 -18.57
CA ALA A 101 -39.20 3.43 -17.56
C ALA A 101 -38.45 3.41 -16.22
N SER A 102 -39.18 3.80 -15.17
CA SER A 102 -38.83 3.57 -13.78
C SER A 102 -38.46 2.10 -13.53
N ASP A 103 -37.41 1.86 -12.77
CA ASP A 103 -37.26 0.64 -11.99
C ASP A 103 -36.90 1.03 -10.55
N GLU A 104 -37.93 0.99 -9.71
CA GLU A 104 -37.84 1.00 -8.26
C GLU A 104 -37.28 -0.35 -7.81
N GLY A 105 -35.99 -0.40 -7.46
CA GLY A 105 -35.37 -1.66 -7.05
C GLY A 105 -33.88 -1.57 -6.78
N ALA A 106 -33.41 -0.50 -6.12
CA ALA A 106 -32.03 -0.47 -5.64
C ALA A 106 -31.95 -1.22 -4.31
N ASP A 107 -31.65 -2.51 -4.44
CA ASP A 107 -31.00 -3.36 -3.44
C ASP A 107 -29.90 -2.54 -2.74
N GLU A 108 -30.07 -2.24 -1.45
CA GLU A 108 -29.01 -1.65 -0.61
C GLU A 108 -27.93 -2.70 -0.33
N ALA A 109 -27.28 -3.20 -1.38
CA ALA A 109 -25.88 -3.52 -1.27
C ALA A 109 -25.20 -2.20 -0.91
N ALA A 110 -24.43 -2.18 0.18
CA ALA A 110 -23.60 -1.05 0.57
C ALA A 110 -22.61 -0.74 -0.59
N SER A 111 -23.10 -0.07 -1.62
CA SER A 111 -22.29 0.53 -2.67
C SER A 111 -21.66 1.71 -1.97
N SER A 112 -20.44 1.50 -1.47
CA SER A 112 -19.54 2.60 -1.22
C SER A 112 -19.60 3.49 -2.45
N GLU A 113 -20.01 4.74 -2.26
CA GLU A 113 -20.07 5.71 -3.35
C GLU A 113 -18.69 5.75 -4.04
N PRO A 114 -18.65 5.87 -5.37
CA PRO A 114 -17.38 5.94 -6.08
C PRO A 114 -16.56 7.10 -5.53
N LEU A 115 -15.25 6.88 -5.40
CA LEU A 115 -14.34 7.89 -4.88
C LEU A 115 -14.31 9.11 -5.79
N SER A 116 -14.17 10.29 -5.18
CA SER A 116 -14.09 11.54 -5.91
C SER A 116 -12.75 11.66 -6.66
N GLU A 117 -12.71 12.45 -7.75
CA GLU A 117 -11.43 12.74 -8.44
C GLU A 117 -10.41 13.42 -7.49
N GLU A 118 -10.90 14.15 -6.48
CA GLU A 118 -10.08 14.75 -5.42
C GLU A 118 -9.45 13.68 -4.52
N ASP A 119 -10.19 12.65 -4.14
CA ASP A 119 -9.67 11.53 -3.37
C ASP A 119 -8.62 10.74 -4.15
N LEU A 120 -8.88 10.44 -5.43
CA LEU A 120 -7.92 9.73 -6.28
C LEU A 120 -6.64 10.54 -6.51
N THR A 121 -6.76 11.86 -6.57
CA THR A 121 -5.59 12.75 -6.62
C THR A 121 -4.81 12.66 -5.30
N ALA A 122 -5.47 12.73 -4.16
CA ALA A 122 -4.83 12.62 -2.85
C ALA A 122 -4.15 11.26 -2.64
N VAL A 123 -4.76 10.17 -3.09
CA VAL A 123 -4.18 8.81 -3.07
C VAL A 123 -2.86 8.76 -3.84
N GLY A 124 -2.84 9.32 -5.06
CA GLY A 124 -1.61 9.38 -5.84
C GLY A 124 -0.55 10.29 -5.20
N ASP A 125 -0.96 11.36 -4.49
CA ASP A 125 -0.03 12.25 -3.79
C ASP A 125 0.64 11.50 -2.62
N VAL A 126 -0.13 10.77 -1.82
CA VAL A 126 0.40 9.95 -0.71
C VAL A 126 1.35 8.87 -1.23
N TYR A 127 1.02 8.22 -2.35
CA TYR A 127 1.89 7.18 -2.91
C TYR A 127 3.20 7.78 -3.46
N TYR A 128 3.12 8.97 -4.07
CA TYR A 128 4.30 9.70 -4.50
C TYR A 128 5.19 10.13 -3.34
N GLU A 129 4.60 10.62 -2.25
CA GLU A 129 5.33 10.95 -1.02
C GLU A 129 6.00 9.71 -0.42
N PHE A 130 5.31 8.57 -0.40
CA PHE A 130 5.87 7.30 0.05
C PHE A 130 7.09 6.88 -0.78
N MET A 131 7.02 6.96 -2.11
CA MET A 131 8.16 6.62 -2.97
C MET A 131 9.33 7.60 -2.82
N GLN A 132 9.06 8.90 -2.64
CA GLN A 132 10.13 9.86 -2.36
C GLN A 132 10.84 9.56 -1.03
N ALA A 133 10.07 9.22 0.01
CA ALA A 133 10.63 8.79 1.29
C ALA A 133 11.45 7.50 1.12
N ALA A 134 10.95 6.54 0.33
CA ALA A 134 11.66 5.31 0.04
C ALA A 134 13.02 5.53 -0.65
N VAL A 135 13.03 6.36 -1.69
CA VAL A 135 14.25 6.74 -2.43
C VAL A 135 15.22 7.49 -1.52
N ALA A 136 14.71 8.38 -0.68
CA ALA A 136 15.52 9.10 0.30
C ALA A 136 16.02 8.23 1.46
N LYS A 137 15.61 6.94 1.49
CA LYS A 137 15.83 6.02 2.62
C LYS A 137 15.32 6.60 3.95
N ASP A 138 14.28 7.39 3.88
CA ASP A 138 13.62 8.00 5.04
C ASP A 138 12.48 7.09 5.51
N GLY A 139 12.85 6.06 6.28
CA GLY A 139 11.90 5.08 6.81
C GLY A 139 10.85 5.71 7.73
N GLU A 140 11.20 6.77 8.47
CA GLU A 140 10.26 7.47 9.35
C GLU A 140 9.18 8.20 8.52
N ALA A 141 9.58 8.90 7.45
CA ALA A 141 8.64 9.54 6.53
C ALA A 141 7.77 8.50 5.82
N ALA A 142 8.35 7.42 5.29
CA ALA A 142 7.62 6.38 4.58
C ALA A 142 6.60 5.68 5.49
N CYS A 143 7.02 5.28 6.69
CA CYS A 143 6.16 4.60 7.67
C CYS A 143 5.09 5.52 8.27
N SER A 144 5.29 6.84 8.30
CA SER A 144 4.25 7.78 8.73
C SER A 144 3.03 7.82 7.81
N LEU A 145 3.17 7.34 6.57
CA LEU A 145 2.11 7.22 5.57
C LEU A 145 1.38 5.87 5.61
N ILE A 146 1.77 4.97 6.51
CA ILE A 146 1.19 3.63 6.68
C ILE A 146 0.28 3.62 7.91
N THR A 147 -0.86 2.92 7.83
CA THR A 147 -1.74 2.68 8.99
C THR A 147 -1.30 1.48 9.81
N ASN A 148 -1.63 1.48 11.09
CA ASN A 148 -1.52 0.33 11.95
C ASN A 148 -2.60 -0.71 11.57
N PRO A 149 -2.25 -1.97 11.26
CA PRO A 149 -3.22 -2.99 10.84
C PRO A 149 -4.25 -3.37 11.91
N MET A 150 -3.97 -3.06 13.19
CA MET A 150 -4.89 -3.35 14.29
C MET A 150 -5.91 -2.25 14.53
N THR A 151 -5.56 -0.99 14.26
CA THR A 151 -6.40 0.17 14.60
C THR A 151 -6.90 0.95 13.39
N ASN A 152 -6.32 0.74 12.20
CA ASN A 152 -6.51 1.56 11.00
C ASN A 152 -6.19 3.06 11.22
N GLU A 153 -5.41 3.37 12.26
CA GLU A 153 -4.91 4.71 12.53
C GLU A 153 -3.47 4.83 12.03
N PRO A 154 -2.98 6.03 11.70
CA PRO A 154 -1.59 6.22 11.29
C PRO A 154 -0.60 5.66 12.30
N LEU A 155 0.48 5.05 11.82
CA LEU A 155 1.55 4.57 12.69
C LEU A 155 2.10 5.72 13.54
N SER A 156 2.36 5.44 14.80
CA SER A 156 2.96 6.40 15.73
C SER A 156 3.73 5.71 16.84
N GLY A 157 4.61 6.46 17.50
CA GLY A 157 5.41 5.98 18.64
C GLY A 157 6.26 4.75 18.26
N ALA A 158 6.27 3.74 19.14
CA ALA A 158 7.08 2.54 18.97
C ALA A 158 6.75 1.74 17.69
N ALA A 159 5.49 1.79 17.22
CA ALA A 159 5.11 1.09 15.99
C ALA A 159 5.70 1.77 14.74
N LEU A 160 5.77 3.10 14.75
CA LEU A 160 6.42 3.85 13.67
C LEU A 160 7.93 3.60 13.70
N SER A 161 8.58 3.67 14.88
CA SER A 161 10.02 3.41 14.98
C SER A 161 10.38 2.00 14.51
N GLY A 162 9.62 0.99 14.92
CA GLY A 162 9.86 -0.39 14.46
C GLY A 162 9.63 -0.58 12.97
N CYS A 163 8.69 0.16 12.36
CA CYS A 163 8.52 0.17 10.91
C CYS A 163 9.72 0.82 10.21
N ALA A 164 10.18 1.97 10.71
CA ALA A 164 11.32 2.69 10.13
C ALA A 164 12.61 1.84 10.17
N GLU A 165 12.87 1.18 11.31
CA GLU A 165 14.01 0.26 11.45
C GLU A 165 13.94 -0.91 10.44
N GLY A 166 12.74 -1.46 10.20
CA GLY A 166 12.52 -2.49 9.18
C GLY A 166 12.73 -1.95 7.76
N PHE A 167 12.25 -0.74 7.50
CA PHE A 167 12.39 -0.07 6.21
C PHE A 167 13.85 0.18 5.86
N GLU A 168 14.66 0.68 6.80
CA GLU A 168 16.09 0.90 6.60
C GLU A 168 16.81 -0.41 6.27
N GLY A 169 16.51 -1.49 7.00
CA GLY A 169 17.07 -2.81 6.73
C GLY A 169 16.73 -3.34 5.33
N GLU A 170 15.53 -3.07 4.83
CA GLU A 170 15.13 -3.48 3.47
C GLU A 170 15.69 -2.54 2.39
N ALA A 171 15.78 -1.24 2.66
CA ALA A 171 16.38 -0.24 1.76
C ALA A 171 17.91 -0.37 1.61
N GLU A 172 18.58 -1.05 2.54
CA GLU A 172 19.98 -1.47 2.38
C GLU A 172 20.13 -2.69 1.47
N ASN A 173 19.11 -3.55 1.41
CA ASN A 173 19.09 -4.74 0.56
C ASN A 173 18.47 -4.50 -0.83
N GLY A 174 17.62 -3.48 -0.97
CA GLY A 174 17.00 -3.08 -2.22
C GLY A 174 17.89 -2.13 -3.03
N GLU A 175 18.32 -2.58 -4.21
CA GLU A 175 18.91 -1.71 -5.23
C GLU A 175 17.79 -0.92 -5.94
N ILE A 176 17.21 0.07 -5.27
CA ILE A 176 16.45 1.10 -5.99
C ILE A 176 17.48 2.00 -6.66
N ASP A 177 17.55 1.90 -7.99
CA ASP A 177 18.45 2.73 -8.78
C ASP A 177 18.06 4.21 -8.62
N PRO A 178 18.97 5.08 -8.14
CA PRO A 178 18.68 6.49 -7.93
C PRO A 178 18.31 7.22 -9.23
N GLU A 179 18.77 6.77 -10.40
CA GLU A 179 18.37 7.36 -11.69
C GLU A 179 16.89 7.07 -12.01
N MET A 180 16.35 5.90 -11.59
CA MET A 180 14.92 5.61 -11.75
C MET A 180 14.05 6.52 -10.88
N ALA A 181 14.55 6.94 -9.72
CA ALA A 181 13.83 7.85 -8.84
C ALA A 181 13.72 9.26 -9.42
N GLU A 182 14.78 9.75 -10.08
CA GLU A 182 14.77 11.06 -10.74
C GLU A 182 13.81 11.10 -11.94
N MET A 183 13.55 9.95 -12.57
CA MET A 183 12.57 9.83 -13.65
C MET A 183 11.13 9.72 -13.15
N LEU A 184 10.92 9.52 -11.86
CA LEU A 184 9.60 9.24 -11.30
C LEU A 184 8.88 10.54 -10.96
N ASP A 185 8.07 11.01 -11.90
CA ASP A 185 7.23 12.20 -11.73
C ASP A 185 5.87 11.85 -11.12
N ARG A 186 5.33 12.78 -10.33
CA ARG A 186 3.96 12.66 -9.78
C ARG A 186 2.90 12.40 -10.85
N SER A 187 3.09 12.93 -12.07
CA SER A 187 2.17 12.76 -13.20
C SER A 187 2.09 11.33 -13.74
N MET A 188 3.06 10.47 -13.39
CA MET A 188 3.09 9.06 -13.77
C MET A 188 2.30 8.17 -12.81
N ILE A 189 1.83 8.74 -11.70
CA ILE A 189 1.08 8.05 -10.66
C ILE A 189 -0.39 8.43 -10.77
N GLU A 190 -1.25 7.43 -10.77
CA GLU A 190 -2.70 7.63 -10.79
C GLU A 190 -3.33 6.87 -9.62
N GLY A 191 -4.25 7.52 -8.90
CA GLY A 191 -5.09 6.83 -7.92
C GLY A 191 -6.22 6.09 -8.63
N VAL A 192 -6.53 4.88 -8.18
CA VAL A 192 -7.57 4.03 -8.75
C VAL A 192 -8.59 3.69 -7.66
N ASP A 193 -9.88 3.83 -7.98
CA ASP A 193 -10.96 3.41 -7.07
C ASP A 193 -11.15 1.89 -7.17
N ASN A 194 -11.08 1.20 -6.02
CA ASN A 194 -11.33 -0.24 -5.95
C ASN A 194 -12.82 -0.60 -5.87
N GLY A 195 -13.70 0.38 -5.63
CA GLY A 195 -15.15 0.20 -5.56
C GLY A 195 -15.67 -0.33 -4.21
N ASP A 196 -14.80 -0.49 -3.21
CA ASP A 196 -15.15 -0.91 -1.85
C ASP A 196 -14.95 0.22 -0.81
N GLY A 197 -14.60 1.42 -1.26
CA GLY A 197 -14.23 2.56 -0.41
C GLY A 197 -12.72 2.65 -0.12
N THR A 198 -11.92 1.73 -0.66
CA THR A 198 -10.45 1.81 -0.70
C THR A 198 -9.97 2.30 -2.07
N ALA A 199 -8.71 2.70 -2.13
CA ALA A 199 -8.07 3.10 -3.38
C ALA A 199 -6.78 2.31 -3.59
N GLY A 200 -6.40 2.08 -4.85
CA GLY A 200 -5.07 1.65 -5.25
C GLY A 200 -4.29 2.79 -5.88
N ALA A 201 -3.02 2.53 -6.17
CA ALA A 201 -2.21 3.40 -7.02
C ALA A 201 -1.70 2.60 -8.23
N THR A 202 -1.57 3.27 -9.37
CA THR A 202 -0.88 2.73 -10.54
C THR A 202 0.30 3.62 -10.89
N LEU A 203 1.41 3.02 -11.27
CA LEU A 203 2.60 3.68 -11.78
C LEU A 203 2.77 3.34 -13.26
N MET A 204 2.73 4.35 -14.14
CA MET A 204 2.80 4.17 -15.59
C MET A 204 1.77 3.16 -16.13
N GLY A 205 0.56 3.15 -15.55
CA GLY A 205 -0.53 2.23 -15.90
C GLY A 205 -0.36 0.79 -15.39
N SER A 206 0.69 0.49 -14.63
CA SER A 206 0.86 -0.78 -13.93
C SER A 206 0.40 -0.67 -12.47
N ASP A 207 -0.25 -1.70 -11.95
CA ASP A 207 -0.65 -1.75 -10.54
C ASP A 207 0.56 -1.67 -9.62
N ALA A 208 0.51 -0.77 -8.64
CA ALA A 208 1.59 -0.56 -7.68
C ALA A 208 1.57 -1.57 -6.51
N GLY A 209 0.57 -2.46 -6.45
CA GLY A 209 0.42 -3.44 -5.38
C GLY A 209 0.03 -2.86 -4.02
N VAL A 210 -0.28 -1.57 -3.93
CA VAL A 210 -0.67 -0.91 -2.69
C VAL A 210 -2.18 -0.73 -2.60
N THR A 211 -2.73 -0.96 -1.41
CA THR A 211 -4.09 -0.56 -1.06
C THR A 211 -4.01 0.60 -0.08
N MET A 212 -4.87 1.59 -0.26
CA MET A 212 -4.97 2.77 0.58
C MET A 212 -6.36 2.87 1.19
N ILE A 213 -6.38 3.31 2.45
CA ILE A 213 -7.59 3.53 3.22
C ILE A 213 -7.65 4.97 3.73
N LYS A 214 -8.86 5.48 3.89
CA LYS A 214 -9.10 6.80 4.48
C LYS A 214 -9.23 6.65 5.99
N ALA A 215 -8.30 7.25 6.74
CA ALA A 215 -8.30 7.18 8.20
C ALA A 215 -9.38 8.09 8.82
N SER A 216 -9.51 8.01 10.15
CA SER A 216 -10.49 8.77 10.93
C SER A 216 -10.28 10.30 10.87
N ASP A 217 -9.09 10.75 10.51
CA ASP A 217 -8.76 12.17 10.29
C ASP A 217 -9.12 12.67 8.88
N GLY A 218 -9.65 11.79 8.03
CA GLY A 218 -10.07 12.09 6.67
C GLY A 218 -8.94 12.10 5.64
N LYS A 219 -7.72 11.69 6.00
CA LYS A 219 -6.59 11.57 5.06
C LYS A 219 -6.41 10.14 4.57
N TRP A 220 -5.75 10.00 3.43
CA TRP A 220 -5.41 8.71 2.83
C TRP A 220 -4.07 8.21 3.36
N TYR A 221 -4.00 6.90 3.60
CA TYR A 221 -2.83 6.20 4.10
C TYR A 221 -2.72 4.84 3.43
N ILE A 222 -1.52 4.30 3.32
CA ILE A 222 -1.28 2.93 2.86
C ILE A 222 -1.78 1.96 3.95
N ASP A 223 -2.56 0.97 3.54
CA ASP A 223 -3.10 -0.06 4.43
C ASP A 223 -1.98 -0.99 4.91
N GLY A 224 -1.54 -0.80 6.15
CA GLY A 224 -0.50 -1.61 6.80
C GLY A 224 -0.85 -3.09 6.98
N SER A 225 -2.08 -3.52 6.67
CA SER A 225 -2.45 -4.94 6.65
C SER A 225 -2.11 -5.63 5.32
N LYS A 226 -1.69 -4.86 4.31
CA LYS A 226 -1.40 -5.31 2.93
C LYS A 226 0.07 -5.14 2.54
N VAL A 227 0.86 -4.50 3.39
CA VAL A 227 2.31 -4.30 3.26
C VAL A 227 3.01 -5.37 4.07
#